data_AF-A0A965MGC9-F1
#
_entry.id   AF-A0A965MGC9-F1
#
_cell.length_a   1.000
_cell.length_b   1.000
_cell.length_c   1.000
_cell.angle_alpha   90.00
_cell.angle_beta   90.00
_cell.angle_gamma   90.00
#
_symmetry.space_group_name_H-M   'P 1'
#
loop_
_entity.id
_entity.type
_entity.pdbx_description
1 polymer ?
#
loop_
_entity_poly.entity_id
_entity_poly.type
_entity_poly.pdbx_seq_one_letter_code
_entity_poly.pdbx_strand_id
1 'polypeptide(L)'
;MAKCPDWIFDILCARVSVLFLSSSHPLEMSSNHFCQLLGSHFDAIDSKGAAEVAEHMVRFLGEVNAGEEAVIFLNDFIYFRMNYDTKTKKRNLKPLFGNPEDGVAEATHSDALKRFKA
;
A
#
# COMPACT_ATOMS: atom_id res chain seq x y z
N MET A 1 6.72 -9.44 -18.13
CA MET A 1 6.12 -9.61 -16.80
C MET A 1 6.65 -8.45 -15.98
N ALA A 2 5.76 -7.68 -15.35
CA ALA A 2 6.02 -6.32 -14.89
C ALA A 2 5.73 -6.20 -13.39
N LYS A 3 6.52 -5.40 -12.68
CA LYS A 3 6.44 -5.24 -11.23
C LYS A 3 5.21 -4.42 -10.85
N CYS A 4 4.62 -4.73 -9.69
CA CYS A 4 3.54 -3.95 -9.13
C CYS A 4 4.00 -2.50 -8.86
N PRO A 5 3.30 -1.48 -9.36
CA PRO A 5 3.62 -0.08 -9.09
C PRO A 5 3.65 0.22 -7.59
N ASP A 6 4.61 1.04 -7.15
CA ASP A 6 4.80 1.37 -5.73
C ASP A 6 3.52 1.88 -5.07
N TRP A 7 2.74 2.71 -5.76
CA TRP A 7 1.51 3.26 -5.20
C TRP A 7 0.42 2.22 -4.94
N ILE A 8 0.34 1.16 -5.76
CA ILE A 8 -0.58 0.04 -5.54
C ILE A 8 -0.09 -0.81 -4.37
N PHE A 9 1.21 -1.08 -4.31
CA PHE A 9 1.82 -1.80 -3.20
C PHE A 9 1.66 -1.07 -1.86
N ASP A 10 1.86 0.26 -1.85
CA ASP A 10 1.67 1.11 -0.68
C ASP A 10 0.20 1.04 -0.19
N ILE A 11 -0.78 1.10 -1.11
CA ILE A 11 -2.20 0.95 -0.80
C ILE A 11 -2.50 -0.42 -0.22
N LEU A 12 -1.93 -1.49 -0.78
CA LEU A 12 -2.07 -2.86 -0.28
C LEU A 12 -1.60 -2.97 1.17
N CYS A 13 -0.40 -2.49 1.49
CA CYS A 13 0.15 -2.57 2.85
C CYS A 13 -0.68 -1.76 3.85
N ALA A 14 -1.11 -0.56 3.47
CA ALA A 14 -1.98 0.26 4.30
C ALA A 14 -3.36 -0.39 4.49
N ARG A 15 -3.92 -1.03 3.46
CA ARG A 15 -5.20 -1.73 3.55
C ARG A 15 -5.12 -2.95 4.46
N VAL A 16 -4.03 -3.71 4.40
CA VAL A 16 -3.74 -4.81 5.34
C VAL A 16 -3.71 -4.28 6.78
N SER A 17 -3.07 -3.14 7.01
CA SER A 17 -3.03 -2.49 8.32
C SER A 17 -4.42 -2.08 8.82
N VAL A 18 -5.28 -1.53 7.95
CA VAL A 18 -6.67 -1.18 8.28
C VAL A 18 -7.47 -2.42 8.68
N LEU A 19 -7.37 -3.52 7.93
CA LEU A 19 -8.09 -4.75 8.24
C LEU A 19 -7.64 -5.37 9.58
N PHE A 20 -6.36 -5.26 9.89
CA PHE A 20 -5.82 -5.69 11.18
C PHE A 20 -6.42 -4.86 12.33
N LEU A 21 -6.39 -3.54 12.23
CA LEU A 21 -6.87 -2.65 13.29
C LEU A 21 -8.40 -2.63 13.44
N SER A 22 -9.15 -2.67 12.34
CA SER A 22 -10.61 -2.48 12.35
C SER A 22 -11.41 -3.78 12.33
N SER A 23 -10.82 -4.89 11.89
CA SER A 23 -11.53 -6.16 11.73
C SER A 23 -10.78 -7.36 12.33
N SER A 24 -9.66 -7.12 13.04
CA SER A 24 -8.85 -8.16 13.68
C SER A 24 -8.40 -9.27 12.71
N HIS A 25 -8.29 -8.97 11.41
CA HIS A 25 -7.74 -9.91 10.44
C HIS A 25 -6.22 -10.00 10.61
N PRO A 26 -5.62 -11.20 10.71
CA PRO A 26 -4.18 -11.34 10.74
C PRO A 26 -3.51 -10.68 9.52
N LEU A 27 -2.36 -10.06 9.72
CA LEU A 27 -1.61 -9.34 8.68
C LEU A 27 -1.24 -10.27 7.53
N GLU A 28 -0.76 -11.48 7.84
CA GLU A 28 -0.35 -12.49 6.88
C GLU A 28 -1.53 -12.98 6.04
N MET A 29 -2.70 -13.16 6.67
CA MET A 29 -3.91 -13.60 5.96
C MET A 29 -4.32 -12.56 4.91
N SER A 30 -4.43 -11.30 5.31
CA SER A 30 -4.85 -10.22 4.42
C SER A 30 -3.80 -9.96 3.33
N SER A 31 -2.51 -9.96 3.69
CA SER A 31 -1.41 -9.79 2.75
C SER A 31 -1.39 -10.89 1.69
N ASN A 32 -1.46 -12.16 2.10
CA ASN A 32 -1.53 -13.30 1.18
C ASN A 32 -2.69 -13.16 0.19
N HIS A 33 -3.89 -12.80 0.69
CA HIS A 33 -5.06 -12.63 -0.15
C HIS A 33 -4.86 -11.55 -1.22
N PHE A 34 -4.39 -10.36 -0.84
CA PHE A 34 -4.21 -9.27 -1.80
C PHE A 34 -3.04 -9.53 -2.76
N CYS A 35 -1.91 -10.09 -2.30
CA CYS A 35 -0.80 -10.45 -3.18
C CYS A 35 -1.20 -11.52 -4.21
N GLN A 36 -2.05 -12.49 -3.84
CA GLN A 36 -2.60 -13.45 -4.79
C GLN A 36 -3.50 -12.78 -5.84
N LEU A 37 -4.37 -11.86 -5.42
CA LEU A 37 -5.23 -11.11 -6.34
C LEU A 37 -4.41 -10.24 -7.30
N LEU A 38 -3.36 -9.58 -6.81
CA LEU A 38 -2.49 -8.75 -7.64
C LEU A 38 -1.55 -9.57 -8.55
N GLY A 39 -1.24 -10.81 -8.18
CA GLY A 39 -0.39 -11.70 -8.97
C GLY A 39 -1.00 -12.12 -10.32
N SER A 40 -2.28 -11.83 -10.57
CA SER A 40 -2.88 -11.97 -11.91
C SER A 40 -2.56 -10.80 -12.85
N HIS A 41 -2.08 -9.67 -12.30
CA HIS A 41 -1.78 -8.43 -13.03
C HIS A 41 -0.28 -8.10 -13.06
N PHE A 42 0.47 -8.55 -12.05
CA PHE A 42 1.89 -8.24 -11.87
C PHE A 42 2.70 -9.50 -11.61
N ASP A 43 4.02 -9.35 -11.62
CA ASP A 43 4.93 -10.37 -11.10
C ASP A 43 4.59 -10.68 -9.64
N ALA A 44 4.91 -11.91 -9.22
CA ALA A 44 4.63 -12.38 -7.86
C ALA A 44 5.18 -11.39 -6.82
N ILE A 45 4.29 -10.90 -5.96
CA ILE A 45 4.60 -9.99 -4.86
C ILE A 45 4.86 -10.85 -3.62
N ASP A 46 5.96 -10.58 -2.92
CA ASP A 46 6.25 -11.26 -1.65
C ASP A 46 5.26 -10.81 -0.57
N SER A 47 4.33 -11.72 -0.23
CA SER A 47 3.30 -11.46 0.77
C SER A 47 3.87 -11.36 2.19
N LYS A 48 5.03 -11.97 2.48
CA LYS A 48 5.68 -11.82 3.77
C LYS A 48 6.24 -10.41 3.92
N GLY A 49 6.96 -9.92 2.91
CA GLY A 49 7.44 -8.54 2.87
C GLY A 49 6.29 -7.52 2.98
N ALA A 50 5.16 -7.74 2.30
CA ALA A 50 3.99 -6.86 2.43
C ALA A 50 3.36 -6.88 3.84
N ALA A 51 3.31 -8.05 4.49
CA ALA A 51 2.83 -8.15 5.87
C ALA A 51 3.79 -7.46 6.85
N GLU A 52 5.10 -7.59 6.66
CA GLU A 52 6.13 -6.91 7.46
C GLU A 52 6.04 -5.38 7.32
N VAL A 53 5.84 -4.87 6.10
CA VAL A 53 5.62 -3.44 5.88
C VAL A 53 4.35 -2.96 6.60
N ALA A 54 3.25 -3.71 6.52
CA ALA A 54 2.01 -3.37 7.22
C ALA A 54 2.21 -3.38 8.74
N GLU A 55 2.94 -4.37 9.28
CA GLU A 55 3.30 -4.41 10.70
C GLU A 55 4.09 -3.16 11.11
N HIS A 56 5.08 -2.75 10.30
CA HIS A 56 5.85 -1.54 10.58
C HIS A 56 5.00 -0.26 10.51
N MET A 57 4.00 -0.18 9.63
CA MET A 57 3.05 0.94 9.60
C MET A 57 2.24 1.00 10.90
N VAL A 58 1.71 -0.14 11.36
CA VAL A 58 0.96 -0.25 12.62
C VAL A 58 1.83 0.10 13.84
N ARG A 59 3.06 -0.43 13.89
CA ARG A 59 4.01 -0.12 14.97
C ARG A 59 4.33 1.37 15.01
N PHE A 60 4.59 1.99 13.86
CA PHE A 60 4.84 3.43 13.79
C PHE A 60 3.65 4.26 14.29
N LEU A 61 2.42 3.88 13.94
CA LEU A 61 1.22 4.53 14.47
C LEU A 61 1.12 4.41 15.99
N GLY A 62 1.57 3.29 16.56
CA GLY A 62 1.74 3.13 18.00
C GLY A 62 2.82 4.05 18.60
N GLU A 63 3.99 4.15 17.95
CA GLU A 63 5.10 5.01 18.37
C GLU A 63 4.70 6.49 18.45
N VAL A 64 3.86 6.95 17.51
CA VAL A 64 3.36 8.34 17.48
C VAL A 64 2.07 8.54 18.29
N ASN A 65 1.61 7.51 19.03
CA ASN A 65 0.38 7.54 19.83
C ASN A 65 -0.87 7.94 19.02
N ALA A 66 -1.00 7.45 17.79
CA ALA A 66 -2.13 7.78 16.92
C ALA A 66 -3.50 7.35 17.51
N GLY A 67 -3.52 6.31 18.36
CA GLY A 67 -4.73 5.86 19.05
C GLY A 67 -5.88 5.55 18.08
N GLU A 68 -7.04 6.13 18.33
CA GLU A 68 -8.26 5.94 17.52
C GLU A 68 -8.12 6.51 16.09
N GLU A 69 -7.22 7.48 15.88
CA GLU A 69 -6.97 8.11 14.57
C GLU A 69 -6.10 7.25 13.65
N ALA A 70 -5.54 6.14 14.15
CA ALA A 70 -4.66 5.26 13.37
C ALA A 70 -5.29 4.80 12.05
N VAL A 71 -6.57 4.42 12.09
CA VAL A 71 -7.32 3.99 10.89
C VAL A 71 -7.58 5.15 9.94
N ILE A 72 -7.80 6.37 10.47
CA ILE A 72 -7.99 7.58 9.67
C ILE A 72 -6.71 7.88 8.88
N PHE A 73 -5.55 7.89 9.54
CA PHE A 73 -4.27 8.13 8.87
C PHE A 73 -3.95 7.09 7.78
N LEU A 74 -4.27 5.82 8.00
CA LEU A 74 -4.11 4.79 6.98
C LEU A 74 -5.04 5.02 5.77
N ASN A 75 -6.29 5.37 6.02
CA ASN A 75 -7.25 5.67 4.94
C ASN A 75 -6.88 6.95 4.17
N ASP A 76 -6.39 7.98 4.85
CA ASP A 76 -5.88 9.20 4.23
C ASP A 76 -4.65 8.91 3.37
N PHE A 77 -3.76 8.04 3.84
CA PHE A 77 -2.63 7.58 3.04
C PHE A 77 -3.08 6.80 1.80
N ILE A 78 -4.03 5.88 1.93
CA ILE A 78 -4.63 5.16 0.79
C ILE A 78 -5.22 6.16 -0.22
N TYR A 79 -6.00 7.13 0.26
CA TYR A 79 -6.57 8.18 -0.57
C TYR A 79 -5.47 8.99 -1.28
N PHE A 80 -4.42 9.37 -0.57
CA PHE A 80 -3.29 10.09 -1.13
C PHE A 80 -2.60 9.28 -2.23
N ARG A 81 -2.23 8.02 -1.98
CA ARG A 81 -1.54 7.17 -2.98
C ARG A 81 -2.38 6.91 -4.22
N MET A 82 -3.71 6.77 -4.05
CA MET A 82 -4.66 6.61 -5.16
C MET A 82 -4.78 7.88 -6.01
N ASN A 83 -4.76 9.07 -5.39
CA ASN A 83 -5.11 10.31 -6.09
C ASN A 83 -3.91 11.21 -6.44
N TYR A 84 -2.72 10.94 -5.90
CA TYR A 84 -1.57 11.82 -6.03
C TYR A 84 -0.27 11.05 -6.32
N ASP A 85 0.54 11.61 -7.22
CA ASP A 85 1.92 11.17 -7.44
C ASP A 85 2.85 11.80 -6.38
N THR A 86 2.59 13.07 -6.07
CA THR A 86 3.32 13.88 -5.08
C THR A 86 2.35 14.83 -4.38
N LYS A 87 2.80 15.53 -3.31
CA LYS A 87 1.97 16.49 -2.55
C LYS A 87 1.31 17.58 -3.40
N THR A 88 1.87 17.91 -4.57
CA THR A 88 1.36 18.96 -5.47
C THR A 88 0.83 18.44 -6.80
N LYS A 89 1.01 17.14 -7.10
CA LYS A 89 0.64 16.55 -8.39
C LYS A 89 -0.39 15.44 -8.22
N LYS A 90 -1.61 15.68 -8.73
CA LYS A 90 -2.64 14.64 -8.85
C LYS A 90 -2.21 13.56 -9.82
N ARG A 91 -2.51 12.30 -9.49
CA ARG A 91 -2.33 11.13 -10.35
C ARG A 91 -3.30 11.21 -11.52
N ASN A 92 -2.82 10.97 -12.72
CA ASN A 92 -3.67 10.89 -13.89
C ASN A 92 -4.24 9.47 -14.03
N LEU A 93 -5.43 9.24 -13.47
CA LEU A 93 -6.11 7.94 -13.53
C LEU A 93 -6.76 7.63 -14.90
N LYS A 94 -6.84 8.63 -15.78
CA LYS A 94 -7.44 8.48 -17.13
C LYS A 94 -6.54 9.15 -18.18
N PRO A 95 -5.30 8.66 -18.36
CA PRO A 95 -4.43 9.19 -19.38
C PRO A 95 -5.01 8.91 -20.78
N LEU A 96 -4.66 9.75 -21.74
CA LEU A 96 -5.06 9.55 -23.14
C LEU A 96 -4.41 8.29 -23.75
N PHE A 97 -3.32 7.81 -23.17
CA PHE A 97 -2.57 6.63 -23.60
C PHE A 97 -2.10 5.81 -22.40
N GLY A 98 -2.15 4.48 -22.53
CA GLY A 98 -1.74 3.52 -21.49
C GLY A 98 -2.75 3.38 -20.35
N ASN A 99 -2.47 2.48 -19.42
CA ASN A 99 -3.23 2.34 -18.18
C ASN A 99 -2.31 2.66 -16.97
N PRO A 100 -2.68 3.60 -16.08
CA PRO A 100 -1.86 3.96 -14.91
C PRO A 100 -1.69 2.83 -13.90
N GLU A 101 -2.50 1.77 -14.01
CA GLU A 101 -2.41 0.54 -13.22
C GLU A 101 -1.50 -0.51 -13.87
N ASP A 102 -0.97 -0.27 -15.07
CA ASP A 102 -0.03 -1.17 -15.72
C ASP A 102 1.25 -1.33 -14.88
N GLY A 103 1.82 -2.54 -14.93
CA GLY A 103 3.06 -2.84 -14.23
C GLY A 103 4.25 -2.04 -14.74
N VAL A 104 5.22 -1.81 -13.86
CA VAL A 104 6.42 -1.02 -14.12
C VAL A 104 7.66 -1.91 -14.23
N ALA A 105 8.70 -1.43 -14.92
CA ALA A 105 9.97 -2.17 -15.03
C ALA A 105 10.71 -2.27 -13.67
N GLU A 106 10.62 -1.20 -12.88
CA GLU A 106 11.25 -1.08 -11.57
C GLU A 106 10.25 -0.62 -10.52
N ALA A 107 10.34 -1.20 -9.33
CA ALA A 107 9.55 -0.85 -8.17
C ALA A 107 10.47 -0.83 -6.95
N THR A 108 10.15 0.04 -6.00
CA THR A 108 10.90 0.27 -4.76
C THR A 108 9.98 0.02 -3.55
N HIS A 109 9.46 -1.21 -3.45
CA HIS A 109 8.52 -1.62 -2.39
C HIS A 109 9.09 -1.47 -0.97
N SER A 110 10.41 -1.62 -0.81
CA SER A 110 11.12 -1.39 0.47
C SER A 110 10.93 0.02 1.04
N ASP A 111 10.65 1.00 0.18
CA ASP A 111 10.46 2.40 0.57
C ASP A 111 9.03 2.71 1.02
N ALA A 112 8.11 1.73 1.03
CA ALA A 112 6.70 1.94 1.37
C ALA A 112 6.52 2.57 2.76
N LEU A 113 7.24 2.07 3.77
CA LEU A 113 7.21 2.65 5.12
C LEU A 113 7.73 4.09 5.14
N LYS A 114 8.80 4.37 4.37
CA LYS A 114 9.35 5.73 4.26
C LYS A 114 8.33 6.69 3.64
N ARG A 115 7.58 6.25 2.62
CA ARG A 115 6.51 7.05 2.00
C ARG A 115 5.34 7.27 2.94
N PHE A 116 5.00 6.29 3.78
CA PHE A 116 3.94 6.43 4.78
C PHE A 116 4.27 7.49 5.85
N LYS A 117 5.54 7.58 6.24
CA LYS A 117 6.02 8.54 7.25
C LYS A 117 6.17 9.99 6.74
N ALA A 118 6.00 10.24 5.44
CA ALA A 118 6.39 11.50 4.77
C ALA A 118 5.25 12.51 4.61
#